data_AF-A0A1F8PVF5-F1
#
_entry.id   AF-A0A1F8PVF5-F1
#
_cell.length_a   1.000
_cell.length_b   1.000
_cell.length_c   1.000
_cell.angle_alpha   90.00
_cell.angle_beta   90.00
_cell.angle_gamma   90.00
#
_symmetry.space_group_name_H-M   'P 1'
#
loop_
_entity.id
_entity.type
_entity.pdbx_description
1 polymer ?
#
loop_
_entity_poly.entity_id
_entity_poly.type
_entity_poly.pdbx_seq_one_letter_code
_entity_poly.pdbx_strand_id
1 'polypeptide(L)'
;MFTLIFLPFRSDAGQDHTILSLLYLLPVVLSSLLWGLGPGALVAVASFVALNFFFVPPYNTLFVHSTRDFVVLIVFLGVSITIGQLVGRVSKSLAETTAREHEAIHLYELTMHLAGLQDEQAIVSVLAEQTLITFRASRVDILVEPQGGAPAKHVRLEDRSQPDLSLGAMPSFITPLQSARGFLGEIKIWRDPPTLSQAEERMLNTFASQGVLALERVRLSEAASRARLLEDSDRFKSSLLSSVSHELRTPLATIKAAITSLRSQTVEWDTEARADLLAAVEKETDHLNQLVGNLLNMSRIEAGALKPQRSWNSLAEIVSSTVERMRQQAERHILEVNVSGDLPLVPVDYFQIEQVFINLISNSTKY
;
A
#
# COMPACT_ATOMS: atom_id res chain seq x y z
N MET A 1 55.65 31.02 -14.58
CA MET A 1 55.81 31.75 -13.29
C MET A 1 56.74 31.00 -12.33
N PHE A 2 56.51 29.69 -12.08
CA PHE A 2 57.36 28.87 -11.20
C PHE A 2 58.86 28.89 -11.56
N THR A 3 59.20 28.76 -12.85
CA THR A 3 60.60 28.81 -13.34
C THR A 3 61.31 30.15 -13.10
N LEU A 4 60.57 31.26 -13.16
CA LEU A 4 61.11 32.61 -12.94
C LEU A 4 61.48 32.87 -11.47
N ILE A 5 60.83 32.18 -10.54
CA ILE A 5 61.06 32.33 -9.09
C ILE A 5 62.35 31.64 -8.65
N PHE A 6 62.76 30.55 -9.32
CA PHE A 6 63.95 29.76 -8.95
C PHE A 6 65.22 30.11 -9.74
N LEU A 7 65.10 30.97 -10.77
CA LEU A 7 66.22 31.52 -11.52
C LEU A 7 67.32 32.22 -10.68
N PRO A 8 67.02 32.99 -9.60
CA PRO A 8 68.06 33.62 -8.77
C PRO A 8 68.85 32.64 -7.89
N PHE A 9 68.33 31.43 -7.61
CA PHE A 9 69.03 30.39 -6.83
C PHE A 9 69.94 29.48 -7.68
N ARG A 10 70.11 29.83 -8.96
CA ARG A 10 70.87 29.04 -9.94
C ARG A 10 72.36 28.90 -9.59
N SER A 11 72.96 29.86 -8.89
CA SER A 11 74.39 29.84 -8.55
C SER A 11 74.75 28.87 -7.40
N ASP A 12 73.82 28.60 -6.49
CA ASP A 12 74.01 27.65 -5.37
C ASP A 12 73.51 26.23 -5.67
N ALA A 13 72.73 26.07 -6.75
CA ALA A 13 72.12 24.80 -7.14
C ALA A 13 73.10 23.74 -7.69
N GLY A 14 74.40 24.04 -7.77
CA GLY A 14 75.41 23.14 -8.32
C GLY A 14 75.57 21.81 -7.58
N GLN A 15 75.16 21.72 -6.30
CA GLN A 15 75.31 20.49 -5.50
C GLN A 15 74.06 19.62 -5.36
N ASP A 16 72.83 20.17 -5.48
CA ASP A 16 71.58 19.42 -5.18
C ASP A 16 70.54 19.44 -6.32
N HIS A 17 70.92 18.87 -7.47
CA HIS A 17 70.03 18.68 -8.63
C HIS A 17 68.77 17.85 -8.32
N THR A 18 68.81 17.01 -7.29
CA THR A 18 67.70 16.16 -6.85
C THR A 18 66.55 16.98 -6.25
N ILE A 19 66.86 18.03 -5.48
CA ILE A 19 65.85 18.84 -4.79
C ILE A 19 65.07 19.67 -5.81
N LEU A 20 65.75 20.25 -6.81
CA LEU A 20 65.10 20.99 -7.90
C LEU A 20 64.17 20.09 -8.74
N SER A 21 64.56 18.84 -8.97
CA SER A 21 63.73 17.86 -9.68
C SER A 21 62.46 17.53 -8.90
N LEU A 22 62.53 17.37 -7.57
CA LEU A 22 61.36 17.17 -6.72
C LEU A 22 60.45 18.40 -6.68
N LEU A 23 61.03 19.60 -6.72
CA LEU A 23 60.29 20.85 -6.66
C LEU A 23 59.45 21.11 -7.93
N TYR A 24 59.96 20.72 -9.10
CA TYR A 24 59.23 20.84 -10.37
C TYR A 24 58.08 19.83 -10.48
N LEU A 25 58.03 18.83 -9.61
CA LEU A 25 56.95 17.85 -9.53
C LEU A 25 55.68 18.49 -8.92
N LEU A 26 55.83 19.49 -8.05
CA LEU A 26 54.69 20.18 -7.40
C LEU A 26 53.69 20.81 -8.39
N PRO A 27 54.12 21.64 -9.38
CA PRO A 27 53.20 22.17 -10.39
C PRO A 27 52.46 21.09 -11.20
N VAL A 28 53.14 19.98 -11.47
CA VAL A 28 52.59 18.86 -12.25
C VAL A 28 51.52 18.13 -11.46
N VAL A 29 51.76 17.89 -10.17
CA VAL A 29 50.79 17.32 -9.24
C VAL A 29 49.59 18.24 -9.10
N LEU A 30 49.82 19.54 -8.86
CA LEU A 30 48.76 20.52 -8.67
C LEU A 30 47.87 20.65 -9.92
N SER A 31 48.47 20.68 -11.11
CA SER A 31 47.72 20.72 -12.37
C SER A 31 46.96 19.44 -12.64
N SER A 32 47.54 18.28 -12.31
CA SER A 32 46.88 16.97 -12.49
C SER A 32 45.68 16.81 -11.55
N LEU A 33 45.75 17.38 -10.34
CA LEU A 33 44.66 17.39 -9.35
C LEU A 33 43.49 18.29 -9.78
N LEU A 34 43.78 19.46 -10.35
CA LEU A 34 42.75 20.46 -10.66
C LEU A 34 42.04 20.21 -12.01
N TRP A 35 42.77 19.73 -13.02
CA TRP A 35 42.25 19.63 -14.40
C TRP A 35 42.40 18.24 -15.04
N GLY A 36 42.86 17.25 -14.29
CA GLY A 36 42.97 15.86 -14.76
C GLY A 36 44.19 15.61 -15.67
N LEU A 37 44.13 14.47 -16.38
CA LEU A 37 45.30 13.83 -17.00
C LEU A 37 45.90 14.61 -18.19
N GLY A 38 45.06 15.26 -19.00
CA GLY A 38 45.49 15.99 -20.20
C GLY A 38 46.35 17.22 -19.87
N PRO A 39 45.85 18.19 -19.09
CA PRO A 39 46.62 19.37 -18.68
C PRO A 39 47.83 19.02 -17.81
N GLY A 40 47.72 17.99 -16.96
CA GLY A 40 48.84 17.48 -16.15
C GLY A 40 50.03 16.99 -16.99
N ALA A 41 49.76 16.27 -18.08
CA ALA A 41 50.80 15.79 -19.00
C ALA A 41 51.50 16.93 -19.74
N LEU A 42 50.74 17.95 -20.20
CA LEU A 42 51.32 19.13 -20.84
C LEU A 42 52.24 19.91 -19.89
N VAL A 43 51.83 20.07 -18.63
CA VAL A 43 52.65 20.71 -17.59
C VAL A 43 53.88 19.88 -17.25
N ALA A 44 53.80 18.54 -17.26
CA ALA A 44 54.97 17.67 -17.05
C ALA A 44 56.03 17.85 -18.15
N VAL A 45 55.61 17.89 -19.41
CA VAL A 45 56.51 18.13 -20.56
C VAL A 45 57.09 19.54 -20.48
N ALA A 46 56.28 20.57 -20.20
CA ALA A 46 56.75 21.94 -20.07
C ALA A 46 57.73 22.12 -18.90
N SER A 47 57.46 21.48 -17.76
CA SER A 47 58.34 21.45 -16.59
C SER A 47 59.67 20.75 -16.89
N PHE A 48 59.65 19.64 -17.63
CA PHE A 48 60.86 18.95 -18.06
C PHE A 48 61.72 19.81 -18.99
N VAL A 49 61.10 20.42 -20.00
CA VAL A 49 61.80 21.31 -20.95
C VAL A 49 62.41 22.50 -20.21
N ALA A 50 61.66 23.11 -19.27
CA ALA A 50 62.17 24.21 -18.46
C ALA A 50 63.32 23.79 -17.53
N LEU A 51 63.23 22.61 -16.90
CA LEU A 51 64.28 22.11 -16.02
C LEU A 51 65.57 21.80 -16.80
N ASN A 52 65.46 21.12 -17.94
CA ASN A 52 66.59 20.77 -18.79
C ASN A 52 67.29 22.02 -19.36
N PHE A 53 66.50 22.99 -19.86
CA PHE A 53 67.04 24.19 -20.49
C PHE A 53 67.75 25.14 -19.53
N PHE A 54 67.20 25.34 -18.31
CA PHE A 54 67.69 26.36 -17.38
C PHE A 54 68.67 25.84 -16.31
N PHE A 55 68.54 24.57 -15.90
CA PHE A 55 69.19 24.07 -14.68
C PHE A 55 70.18 22.92 -14.92
N VAL A 56 70.21 22.28 -16.10
CA VAL A 56 71.17 21.21 -16.41
C VAL A 56 72.33 21.75 -17.28
N PRO A 57 73.61 21.56 -16.90
CA PRO A 57 74.75 21.93 -17.74
C PRO A 57 74.94 20.96 -18.93
N PRO A 58 75.30 21.42 -20.15
CA PRO A 58 75.54 22.81 -20.53
C PRO A 58 74.23 23.60 -20.74
N TYR A 59 74.16 24.74 -20.07
CA TYR A 59 72.95 25.56 -20.01
C TYR A 59 72.55 26.12 -21.37
N ASN A 60 71.24 26.37 -21.55
CA ASN A 60 70.65 26.90 -22.78
C ASN A 60 70.79 25.97 -24.00
N THR A 61 70.97 24.67 -23.78
CA THR A 61 70.98 23.66 -24.84
C THR A 61 69.89 22.63 -24.59
N LEU A 62 69.25 22.13 -25.65
CA LEU A 62 68.21 21.09 -25.59
C LEU A 62 68.79 19.68 -25.77
N PHE A 63 70.10 19.52 -25.61
CA PHE A 63 70.82 18.31 -26.02
C PHE A 63 70.90 17.31 -24.86
N VAL A 64 69.93 16.38 -24.83
CA VAL A 64 69.81 15.30 -23.85
C VAL A 64 70.95 14.27 -24.04
N HIS A 65 72.06 14.41 -23.31
CA HIS A 65 73.20 13.49 -23.39
C HIS A 65 73.29 12.49 -22.23
N SER A 66 72.45 12.61 -21.19
CA SER A 66 72.56 11.79 -19.97
C SER A 66 71.35 10.86 -19.81
N THR A 67 71.60 9.57 -19.61
CA THR A 67 70.57 8.55 -19.29
C THR A 67 69.71 8.95 -18.08
N ARG A 68 70.26 9.79 -17.18
CA ARG A 68 69.59 10.32 -15.98
C ARG A 68 68.42 11.26 -16.28
N ASP A 69 68.49 12.06 -17.36
CA ASP A 69 67.43 13.01 -17.71
C ASP A 69 66.18 12.30 -18.21
N PHE A 70 66.39 11.18 -18.92
CA PHE A 70 65.31 10.31 -19.37
C PHE A 70 64.56 9.66 -18.19
N VAL A 71 65.28 9.31 -17.11
CA VAL A 71 64.67 8.81 -15.87
C VAL A 71 63.77 9.85 -15.23
N VAL A 72 64.18 11.12 -15.18
CA VAL A 72 63.35 12.21 -14.63
C VAL A 72 62.06 12.38 -15.44
N LEU A 73 62.14 12.41 -16.78
CA LEU A 73 60.94 12.52 -17.62
C LEU A 73 59.96 11.35 -17.39
N ILE A 74 60.48 10.11 -17.31
CA ILE A 74 59.66 8.92 -17.04
C ILE A 74 58.97 9.00 -15.68
N VAL A 75 59.69 9.43 -14.63
CA VAL A 75 59.12 9.56 -13.28
C VAL A 75 58.02 10.62 -13.27
N PHE A 76 58.23 11.76 -13.91
CA PHE A 76 57.23 12.83 -14.02
C PHE A 76 55.97 12.40 -14.77
N LEU A 77 56.14 11.73 -15.91
CA LEU A 77 55.03 11.18 -16.68
C LEU A 77 54.29 10.11 -15.89
N GLY A 78 55.02 9.23 -15.21
CA GLY A 78 54.47 8.19 -14.34
C GLY A 78 53.62 8.77 -13.20
N VAL A 79 54.10 9.81 -12.52
CA VAL A 79 53.35 10.47 -11.44
C VAL A 79 52.09 11.17 -11.98
N SER A 80 52.18 11.87 -13.12
CA SER A 80 51.01 12.52 -13.73
C SER A 80 49.95 11.51 -14.19
N ILE A 81 50.36 10.38 -14.77
CA ILE A 81 49.43 9.29 -15.14
C ILE A 81 48.78 8.68 -13.90
N THR A 82 49.57 8.39 -12.85
CA THR A 82 49.05 7.75 -11.63
C THR A 82 48.03 8.65 -10.93
N ILE A 83 48.34 9.95 -10.81
CA ILE A 83 47.44 10.95 -10.21
C ILE A 83 46.22 11.17 -11.10
N GLY A 84 46.39 11.32 -12.41
CA GLY A 84 45.29 11.50 -13.34
C GLY A 84 44.33 10.30 -13.36
N GLN A 85 44.84 9.08 -13.25
CA GLN A 85 44.03 7.86 -13.11
C GLN A 85 43.30 7.80 -11.77
N LEU A 86 43.94 8.19 -10.67
CA LEU A 86 43.33 8.21 -9.35
C LEU A 86 42.18 9.24 -9.28
N VAL A 87 42.41 10.45 -9.79
CA VAL A 87 41.39 11.51 -9.88
C VAL A 87 40.25 11.08 -10.80
N GLY A 88 40.55 10.50 -11.97
CA GLY A 88 39.54 9.98 -12.89
C GLY A 88 38.66 8.88 -12.28
N ARG A 89 39.24 7.99 -11.44
CA ARG A 89 38.47 6.97 -10.70
C ARG A 89 37.58 7.59 -9.62
N VAL A 90 38.09 8.57 -8.87
CA VAL A 90 37.33 9.26 -7.80
C VAL A 90 36.14 10.03 -8.38
N SER A 91 36.34 10.76 -9.49
CA SER A 91 35.26 11.49 -10.14
C SER A 91 34.20 10.58 -10.76
N LYS A 92 34.61 9.45 -11.37
CA LYS A 92 33.66 8.47 -11.92
C LYS A 92 32.79 7.84 -10.82
N SER A 93 33.36 7.59 -9.63
CA SER A 93 32.63 7.08 -8.46
C SER A 93 31.55 8.07 -7.96
N LEU A 94 31.85 9.38 -7.97
CA LEU A 94 30.88 10.42 -7.57
C LEU A 94 29.71 10.55 -8.57
N ALA A 95 29.98 10.38 -9.87
CA ALA A 95 28.95 10.39 -10.91
C ALA A 95 28.03 9.14 -10.85
N GLU A 96 28.59 7.98 -10.54
CA GLU A 96 27.81 6.74 -10.37
C GLU A 96 26.91 6.76 -9.13
N THR A 97 27.26 7.53 -8.09
CA THR A 97 26.47 7.65 -6.86
C THR A 97 25.28 8.58 -7.02
N THR A 98 25.46 9.71 -7.69
CA THR A 98 24.39 10.69 -7.96
C THR A 98 23.31 10.14 -8.91
N ALA A 99 23.68 9.27 -9.85
CA ALA A 99 22.73 8.55 -10.70
C ALA A 99 21.82 7.60 -9.90
N ARG A 100 22.35 6.92 -8.87
CA ARG A 100 21.57 6.04 -7.98
C ARG A 100 20.61 6.80 -7.07
N GLU A 101 21.01 7.99 -6.60
CA GLU A 101 20.14 8.81 -5.75
C GLU A 101 18.87 9.27 -6.48
N HIS A 102 18.98 9.69 -7.74
CA HIS A 102 17.82 10.12 -8.53
C HIS A 102 16.89 8.95 -8.88
N GLU A 103 17.45 7.79 -9.21
CA GLU A 103 16.67 6.57 -9.44
C GLU A 103 15.92 6.13 -8.18
N ALA A 104 16.55 6.22 -7.00
CA ALA A 104 15.92 5.90 -5.71
C ALA A 104 14.77 6.85 -5.34
N ILE A 105 14.89 8.15 -5.64
CA ILE A 105 13.84 9.15 -5.36
C ILE A 105 12.57 8.86 -6.18
N HIS A 106 12.71 8.61 -7.49
CA HIS A 106 11.56 8.30 -8.34
C HIS A 106 10.89 6.98 -7.97
N LEU A 107 11.67 5.96 -7.59
CA LEU A 107 11.14 4.68 -7.12
C LEU A 107 10.44 4.81 -5.77
N TYR A 108 10.99 5.60 -4.85
CA TYR A 108 10.38 5.88 -3.55
C TYR A 108 9.05 6.62 -3.71
N GLU A 109 9.01 7.63 -4.58
CA GLU A 109 7.79 8.40 -4.87
C GLU A 109 6.68 7.50 -5.43
N LEU A 110 6.98 6.64 -6.41
CA LEU A 110 6.00 5.68 -6.93
C LEU A 110 5.52 4.72 -5.83
N THR A 111 6.44 4.17 -5.04
CA THR A 111 6.11 3.23 -3.96
C THR A 111 5.17 3.87 -2.94
N MET A 112 5.40 5.14 -2.57
CA MET A 112 4.55 5.89 -1.64
C MET A 112 3.17 6.19 -2.22
N HIS A 113 3.09 6.61 -3.49
CA HIS A 113 1.80 6.86 -4.15
C HIS A 113 0.96 5.58 -4.27
N LEU A 114 1.61 4.45 -4.55
CA LEU A 114 0.93 3.16 -4.63
C LEU A 114 0.59 2.59 -3.25
N ALA A 115 1.35 2.87 -2.18
CA ALA A 115 1.17 2.29 -0.86
C ALA A 115 -0.19 2.61 -0.21
N GLY A 116 -0.72 3.82 -0.44
CA GLY A 116 -1.99 4.27 0.14
C GLY A 116 -3.25 3.76 -0.57
N LEU A 117 -3.11 3.20 -1.77
CA LEU A 117 -4.26 2.83 -2.61
C LEU A 117 -4.82 1.47 -2.20
N GLN A 118 -6.15 1.42 -2.08
CA GLN A 118 -6.92 0.22 -1.73
C GLN A 118 -7.76 -0.31 -2.90
N ASP A 119 -7.72 0.33 -4.06
CA ASP A 119 -8.49 -0.03 -5.23
C ASP A 119 -7.56 -0.35 -6.41
N GLU A 120 -7.83 -1.47 -7.09
CA GLU A 120 -7.09 -1.87 -8.29
C GLU A 120 -7.18 -0.80 -9.38
N GLN A 121 -8.35 -0.18 -9.59
CA GLN A 121 -8.49 0.83 -10.64
C GLN A 121 -7.63 2.06 -10.35
N ALA A 122 -7.62 2.51 -9.09
CA ALA A 122 -6.76 3.62 -8.65
C ALA A 122 -5.27 3.30 -8.81
N ILE A 123 -4.83 2.08 -8.50
CA ILE A 123 -3.44 1.64 -8.70
C ILE A 123 -3.06 1.69 -10.17
N VAL A 124 -3.91 1.13 -11.04
CA VAL A 124 -3.65 1.11 -12.49
C VAL A 124 -3.63 2.53 -13.05
N SER A 125 -4.49 3.43 -12.58
CA SER A 125 -4.49 4.82 -13.05
C SER A 125 -3.23 5.58 -12.64
N VAL A 126 -2.79 5.44 -11.39
CA VAL A 126 -1.56 6.10 -10.91
C VAL A 126 -0.33 5.52 -11.60
N LEU A 127 -0.30 4.20 -11.81
CA LEU A 127 0.77 3.56 -12.56
C LEU A 127 0.83 4.07 -14.00
N ALA A 128 -0.32 4.17 -14.67
CA ALA A 128 -0.39 4.68 -16.04
C ALA A 128 0.05 6.15 -16.12
N GLU A 129 -0.39 6.99 -15.18
CA GLU A 129 -0.03 8.41 -15.11
C GLU A 129 1.48 8.59 -14.92
N GLN A 130 2.06 7.87 -13.96
CA GLN A 130 3.49 7.96 -13.69
C GLN A 130 4.32 7.39 -14.85
N THR A 131 3.87 6.31 -15.50
CA THR A 131 4.53 5.80 -16.71
C THR A 131 4.46 6.83 -17.85
N LEU A 132 3.33 7.52 -18.03
CA LEU A 132 3.20 8.55 -19.07
C LEU A 132 4.20 9.70 -18.83
N ILE A 133 4.27 10.20 -17.59
CA ILE A 133 5.11 11.34 -17.20
C ILE A 133 6.61 10.97 -17.21
N THR A 134 7.00 9.88 -16.55
CA THR A 134 8.41 9.50 -16.39
C THR A 134 9.07 9.12 -17.72
N PHE A 135 8.36 8.40 -18.59
CA PHE A 135 8.91 7.93 -19.86
C PHE A 135 8.64 8.89 -21.03
N ARG A 136 7.98 10.03 -20.78
CA ARG A 136 7.54 11.01 -21.80
C ARG A 136 6.84 10.32 -22.96
N ALA A 137 5.92 9.43 -22.62
CA ALA A 137 5.17 8.66 -23.60
C ALA A 137 4.02 9.49 -24.15
N SER A 138 3.72 9.32 -25.44
CA SER A 138 2.55 9.94 -26.08
C SER A 138 1.27 9.19 -25.69
N ARG A 139 1.37 7.89 -25.37
CA ARG A 139 0.26 7.08 -24.86
C ARG A 139 0.74 5.92 -24.00
N VAL A 140 -0.05 5.57 -22.99
CA VAL A 140 0.12 4.39 -22.15
C VAL A 140 -1.21 3.65 -22.05
N ASP A 141 -1.21 2.36 -22.38
CA ASP A 141 -2.33 1.45 -22.12
C ASP A 141 -1.87 0.40 -21.10
N ILE A 142 -2.56 0.31 -19.97
CA ILE A 142 -2.36 -0.75 -18.98
C ILE A 142 -3.60 -1.62 -18.96
N LEU A 143 -3.41 -2.91 -19.23
CA LEU A 143 -4.44 -3.94 -19.11
C LEU A 143 -4.08 -4.84 -17.94
N VAL A 144 -4.98 -5.00 -16.99
CA VAL A 144 -4.91 -5.98 -15.91
C VAL A 144 -5.98 -7.03 -16.11
N GLU A 145 -5.55 -8.28 -16.18
CA GLU A 145 -6.42 -9.42 -16.40
C GLU A 145 -7.39 -9.65 -15.24
N PRO A 146 -8.60 -10.14 -15.56
CA PRO A 146 -9.59 -10.48 -14.55
C PRO A 146 -9.09 -11.67 -13.72
N GLN A 147 -9.17 -11.57 -12.39
CA GLN A 147 -8.98 -12.71 -11.49
C GLN A 147 -10.23 -12.92 -10.64
N GLY A 148 -10.62 -14.20 -10.47
CA GLY A 148 -11.70 -14.57 -9.54
C GLY A 148 -13.08 -14.00 -9.87
N GLY A 149 -13.37 -13.73 -11.15
CA GLY A 149 -14.67 -13.21 -11.61
C GLY A 149 -14.81 -11.69 -11.59
N ALA A 150 -13.78 -10.93 -11.19
CA ALA A 150 -13.74 -9.48 -11.36
C ALA A 150 -13.57 -9.09 -12.85
N PRO A 151 -14.09 -7.94 -13.31
CA PRO A 151 -13.87 -7.47 -14.67
C PRO A 151 -12.40 -7.07 -14.88
N ALA A 152 -11.92 -7.23 -16.12
CA ALA A 152 -10.61 -6.72 -16.52
C ALA A 152 -10.52 -5.21 -16.27
N LYS A 153 -9.38 -4.74 -15.77
CA LYS A 153 -9.14 -3.31 -15.57
C LYS A 153 -8.30 -2.82 -16.73
N HIS A 154 -8.76 -1.77 -17.38
CA HIS A 154 -8.06 -1.16 -18.51
C HIS A 154 -8.03 0.35 -18.31
N VAL A 155 -6.82 0.91 -18.30
CA VAL A 155 -6.60 2.35 -18.29
C VAL A 155 -5.82 2.71 -19.53
N ARG A 156 -6.34 3.68 -20.27
CA ARG A 156 -5.68 4.31 -21.40
C ARG A 156 -5.49 5.77 -21.09
N LEU A 157 -4.25 6.23 -21.12
CA LEU A 157 -3.89 7.64 -21.00
C LEU A 157 -3.14 8.08 -22.25
N GLU A 158 -3.51 9.23 -22.77
CA GLU A 158 -2.89 9.85 -23.93
C GLU A 158 -2.41 11.25 -23.52
N ASP A 159 -1.22 11.63 -23.99
CA ASP A 159 -0.74 13.00 -23.84
C ASP A 159 -1.59 13.93 -24.72
N ARG A 160 -2.39 14.78 -24.08
CA ARG A 160 -3.27 15.76 -24.75
C ARG A 160 -2.50 16.75 -25.62
N SER A 161 -1.19 16.85 -25.43
CA SER A 161 -0.29 17.71 -26.20
C SER A 161 0.01 17.14 -27.60
N GLN A 162 -0.22 15.84 -27.84
CA GLN A 162 0.12 15.15 -29.09
C GLN A 162 -1.01 14.20 -29.57
N PRO A 163 -2.17 14.74 -30.00
CA PRO A 163 -3.35 13.92 -30.31
C PRO A 163 -3.24 13.07 -31.60
N ASP A 164 -2.37 13.41 -32.55
CA ASP A 164 -2.40 12.84 -33.92
C ASP A 164 -1.58 11.55 -34.12
N LEU A 165 -0.68 11.16 -33.20
CA LEU A 165 0.29 10.08 -33.44
C LEU A 165 -0.16 8.68 -32.96
N SER A 166 -1.28 8.57 -32.25
CA SER A 166 -1.59 7.40 -31.40
C SER A 166 -2.69 6.46 -31.92
N LEU A 167 -3.40 6.84 -32.98
CA LEU A 167 -4.53 6.07 -33.52
C LEU A 167 -4.05 5.05 -34.57
N GLY A 168 -3.65 3.87 -34.10
CA GLY A 168 -3.33 2.70 -34.94
C GLY A 168 -1.86 2.29 -35.01
N ALA A 169 -0.96 3.01 -34.34
CA ALA A 169 0.45 2.62 -34.22
C ALA A 169 0.62 1.40 -33.29
N MET A 170 1.58 0.52 -33.60
CA MET A 170 2.02 -0.53 -32.67
C MET A 170 2.70 0.10 -31.44
N PRO A 171 2.56 -0.49 -30.24
CA PRO A 171 3.24 0.01 -29.06
C PRO A 171 4.76 -0.07 -29.26
N SER A 172 5.46 0.99 -28.86
CA SER A 172 6.92 1.04 -28.89
C SER A 172 7.53 0.01 -27.94
N PHE A 173 6.90 -0.19 -26.78
CA PHE A 173 7.35 -1.15 -25.75
C PHE A 173 6.16 -1.82 -25.06
N ILE A 174 6.34 -3.10 -24.72
CA ILE A 174 5.37 -3.89 -23.94
C ILE A 174 6.12 -4.53 -22.78
N THR A 175 5.67 -4.26 -21.55
CA THR A 175 6.23 -4.86 -20.33
C THR A 175 5.14 -5.65 -19.62
N PRO A 176 5.36 -6.95 -19.33
CA PRO A 176 4.39 -7.76 -18.61
C PRO A 176 4.32 -7.37 -17.14
N LEU A 177 3.10 -7.28 -16.61
CA LEU A 177 2.83 -7.29 -15.17
C LEU A 177 2.84 -8.75 -14.71
N GLN A 178 4.03 -9.28 -14.45
CA GLN A 178 4.22 -10.67 -14.03
C GLN A 178 4.46 -10.74 -12.53
N SER A 179 3.68 -11.57 -11.82
CA SER A 179 3.99 -11.96 -10.45
C SER A 179 4.51 -13.40 -10.39
N ALA A 180 4.98 -13.80 -9.20
CA ALA A 180 5.35 -15.18 -8.92
C ALA A 180 4.16 -16.15 -9.06
N ARG A 181 2.92 -15.65 -9.00
CA ARG A 181 1.68 -16.44 -9.07
C ARG A 181 1.11 -16.53 -10.49
N GLY A 182 1.59 -15.72 -11.41
CA GLY A 182 1.12 -15.72 -12.79
C GLY A 182 1.19 -14.36 -13.47
N PHE A 183 0.71 -14.33 -14.70
CA PHE A 183 0.55 -13.10 -15.47
C PHE A 183 -0.66 -12.32 -14.92
N LEU A 184 -0.46 -11.03 -14.61
CA LEU A 184 -1.53 -10.14 -14.14
C LEU A 184 -1.98 -9.18 -15.24
N GLY A 185 -1.22 -9.02 -16.32
CA GLY A 185 -1.51 -8.02 -17.35
C GLY A 185 -0.27 -7.47 -18.03
N GLU A 186 -0.42 -6.35 -18.72
CA GLU A 186 0.65 -5.74 -19.51
C GLU A 186 0.56 -4.21 -19.50
N ILE A 187 1.72 -3.56 -19.53
CA ILE A 187 1.90 -2.13 -19.77
C ILE A 187 2.38 -1.96 -21.21
N LYS A 188 1.65 -1.18 -21.99
CA LYS A 188 2.01 -0.80 -23.37
C LYS A 188 2.32 0.68 -23.43
N ILE A 189 3.43 1.04 -24.04
CA ILE A 189 3.92 2.41 -24.15
C ILE A 189 4.12 2.77 -25.61
N TRP A 190 3.59 3.93 -26.01
CA TRP A 190 3.86 4.57 -27.28
C TRP A 190 4.70 5.82 -27.04
N ARG A 191 5.84 5.88 -27.71
CA ARG A 191 6.82 6.97 -27.59
C ARG A 191 7.53 7.15 -28.93
N ASP A 192 7.76 8.40 -29.30
CA ASP A 192 8.59 8.75 -30.44
C ASP A 192 10.09 8.42 -30.19
N PRO A 193 10.85 8.04 -31.23
CA PRO A 193 12.28 7.77 -31.11
C PRO A 193 13.03 8.90 -30.39
N PRO A 194 14.05 8.60 -29.55
CA PRO A 194 14.79 7.34 -29.49
C PRO A 194 14.14 6.24 -28.63
N THR A 195 14.55 4.99 -28.89
CA THR A 195 14.25 3.82 -28.07
C THR A 195 14.67 4.03 -26.61
N LEU A 196 14.01 3.34 -25.68
CA LEU A 196 14.39 3.37 -24.27
C LEU A 196 15.87 2.95 -24.11
N SER A 197 16.59 3.68 -23.27
CA SER A 197 17.91 3.29 -22.80
C SER A 197 17.82 2.09 -21.85
N GLN A 198 18.93 1.38 -21.65
CA GLN A 198 18.99 0.26 -20.69
C GLN A 198 18.65 0.68 -19.25
N ALA A 199 18.84 1.96 -18.90
CA ALA A 199 18.44 2.49 -17.60
C ALA A 199 16.91 2.67 -17.52
N GLU A 200 16.30 3.24 -18.57
CA GLU A 200 14.84 3.39 -18.65
C GLU A 200 14.12 2.03 -18.70
N GLU A 201 14.63 1.04 -19.43
CA GLU A 201 14.05 -0.31 -19.44
C GLU A 201 14.06 -0.96 -18.04
N ARG A 202 15.17 -0.81 -17.31
CA ARG A 202 15.28 -1.28 -15.92
C ARG A 202 14.31 -0.56 -15.00
N MET A 203 14.17 0.75 -15.15
CA MET A 203 13.21 1.55 -14.40
C MET A 203 11.76 1.11 -14.72
N LEU A 204 11.43 0.86 -15.98
CA LEU A 204 10.10 0.41 -16.41
C LEU A 204 9.75 -0.97 -15.83
N ASN A 205 10.68 -1.91 -15.88
CA ASN A 205 10.49 -3.22 -15.23
C ASN A 205 10.30 -3.09 -13.71
N THR A 206 10.96 -2.10 -13.09
CA THR A 206 10.78 -1.81 -11.67
C THR A 206 9.39 -1.22 -11.40
N PHE A 207 8.89 -0.31 -12.25
CA PHE A 207 7.52 0.22 -12.17
C PHE A 207 6.49 -0.90 -12.31
N ALA A 208 6.65 -1.78 -13.29
CA ALA A 208 5.80 -2.95 -13.49
C ALA A 208 5.79 -3.85 -12.25
N SER A 209 6.97 -4.13 -11.67
CA SER A 209 7.10 -4.94 -10.45
C SER A 209 6.42 -4.29 -9.23
N GLN A 210 6.55 -2.96 -9.05
CA GLN A 210 5.85 -2.24 -7.98
C GLN A 210 4.34 -2.22 -8.18
N GLY A 211 3.88 -2.05 -9.43
CA GLY A 211 2.47 -2.17 -9.81
C GLY A 211 1.89 -3.54 -9.47
N VAL A 212 2.62 -4.61 -9.81
CA VAL A 212 2.25 -5.99 -9.46
C VAL A 212 2.12 -6.16 -7.95
N LEU A 213 3.10 -5.72 -7.16
CA LEU A 213 3.06 -5.80 -5.70
C LEU A 213 1.87 -5.05 -5.10
N ALA A 214 1.56 -3.86 -5.63
CA ALA A 214 0.42 -3.07 -5.19
C ALA A 214 -0.92 -3.75 -5.51
N LEU A 215 -1.08 -4.28 -6.73
CA LEU A 215 -2.27 -5.03 -7.14
C LEU A 215 -2.46 -6.29 -6.29
N GLU A 216 -1.39 -7.07 -6.05
CA GLU A 216 -1.46 -8.25 -5.18
C GLU A 216 -1.83 -7.90 -3.75
N ARG A 217 -1.31 -6.79 -3.21
CA ARG A 217 -1.66 -6.31 -1.87
C ARG A 217 -3.16 -6.02 -1.76
N VAL A 218 -3.73 -5.31 -2.72
CA VAL A 218 -5.18 -5.00 -2.74
C VAL A 218 -6.00 -6.29 -2.85
N ARG A 219 -5.66 -7.18 -3.78
CA ARG A 219 -6.35 -8.49 -3.92
C ARG A 219 -6.32 -9.32 -2.64
N LEU A 220 -5.15 -9.40 -1.99
CA LEU A 220 -5.00 -10.12 -0.72
C LEU A 220 -5.79 -9.46 0.40
N SER A 221 -5.82 -8.13 0.45
CA SER A 221 -6.59 -7.40 1.45
C SER A 221 -8.10 -7.61 1.28
N GLU A 222 -8.60 -7.54 0.04
CA GLU A 222 -10.01 -7.82 -0.27
C GLU A 222 -10.38 -9.27 0.08
N ALA A 223 -9.55 -10.24 -0.31
CA ALA A 223 -9.78 -11.64 0.01
C ALA A 223 -9.82 -11.89 1.53
N ALA A 224 -8.89 -11.28 2.28
CA ALA A 224 -8.86 -11.37 3.74
C ALA A 224 -10.09 -10.71 4.38
N SER A 225 -10.54 -9.56 3.87
CA SER A 225 -11.74 -8.88 4.35
C SER A 225 -12.99 -9.74 4.13
N ARG A 226 -13.15 -10.33 2.93
CA ARG A 226 -14.27 -11.25 2.64
C ARG A 226 -14.24 -12.49 3.52
N ALA A 227 -13.07 -13.08 3.73
CA ALA A 227 -12.92 -14.25 4.61
C ALA A 227 -13.33 -13.91 6.06
N ARG A 228 -12.91 -12.75 6.58
CA ARG A 228 -13.32 -12.29 7.92
C ARG A 228 -14.82 -12.08 8.04
N LEU A 229 -15.46 -11.44 7.05
CA LEU A 229 -16.92 -11.25 7.07
C LEU A 229 -17.68 -12.59 7.11
N LEU A 230 -17.20 -13.60 6.39
CA LEU A 230 -17.78 -14.94 6.41
C LEU A 230 -17.54 -15.64 7.75
N GLU A 231 -16.33 -15.52 8.31
CA GLU A 231 -15.98 -16.09 9.61
C GLU A 231 -16.81 -15.47 10.75
N ASP A 232 -16.95 -14.14 10.75
CA ASP A 232 -17.77 -13.41 11.72
C ASP A 232 -19.24 -13.83 11.62
N SER A 233 -19.76 -14.03 10.40
CA SER A 233 -21.11 -14.53 10.16
C SER A 233 -21.29 -15.95 10.69
N ASP A 234 -20.36 -16.86 10.43
CA ASP A 234 -20.45 -18.25 10.88
C ASP A 234 -20.31 -18.38 12.41
N ARG A 235 -19.43 -17.56 13.00
CA ARG A 235 -19.27 -17.45 14.45
C ARG A 235 -20.55 -16.93 15.11
N PHE A 236 -21.16 -15.88 14.54
CA PHE A 236 -22.42 -15.34 15.02
C PHE A 236 -23.52 -16.41 14.98
N LYS A 237 -23.68 -17.10 13.83
CA LYS A 237 -24.64 -18.19 13.65
C LYS A 237 -24.44 -19.31 14.69
N SER A 238 -23.20 -19.73 14.90
CA SER A 238 -22.87 -20.78 15.87
C SER A 238 -23.19 -20.36 17.31
N SER A 239 -22.87 -19.12 17.67
CA SER A 239 -23.18 -18.58 19.01
C SER A 239 -24.69 -18.50 19.25
N LEU A 240 -25.45 -18.05 18.25
CA LEU A 240 -26.91 -17.99 18.33
C LEU A 240 -27.53 -19.37 18.49
N LEU A 241 -27.14 -20.33 17.65
CA LEU A 241 -27.67 -21.70 17.72
C LEU A 241 -27.39 -22.35 19.07
N SER A 242 -26.21 -22.10 19.65
CA SER A 242 -25.86 -22.57 20.99
C SER A 242 -26.73 -21.94 22.08
N SER A 243 -26.91 -20.61 22.06
CA SER A 243 -27.75 -19.89 23.03
C SER A 243 -29.20 -20.35 22.96
N VAL A 244 -29.77 -20.41 21.76
CA VAL A 244 -31.14 -20.89 21.53
C VAL A 244 -31.30 -22.33 22.03
N SER A 245 -30.35 -23.22 21.74
CA SER A 245 -30.43 -24.60 22.20
C SER A 245 -30.47 -24.70 23.72
N HIS A 246 -29.75 -23.83 24.42
CA HIS A 246 -29.79 -23.74 25.88
C HIS A 246 -31.11 -23.16 26.36
N GLU A 247 -31.58 -22.06 25.76
CA GLU A 247 -32.85 -21.39 26.10
C GLU A 247 -34.07 -22.26 25.85
N LEU A 248 -34.03 -23.19 24.88
CA LEU A 248 -35.10 -24.18 24.66
C LEU A 248 -35.04 -25.34 25.66
N ARG A 249 -33.84 -25.75 26.09
CA ARG A 249 -33.65 -26.91 26.97
C ARG A 249 -34.20 -26.68 28.38
N THR A 250 -34.00 -25.49 28.93
CA THR A 250 -34.51 -25.11 30.26
C THR A 250 -36.05 -25.25 30.35
N PRO A 251 -36.83 -24.65 29.45
CA PRO A 251 -38.27 -24.84 29.37
C PRO A 251 -38.70 -26.30 29.32
N LEU A 252 -38.09 -27.05 28.41
CA LEU A 252 -38.37 -28.46 28.19
C LEU A 252 -38.07 -29.30 29.44
N ALA A 253 -37.02 -28.97 30.17
CA ALA A 253 -36.68 -29.64 31.43
C ALA A 253 -37.75 -29.38 32.50
N THR A 254 -38.21 -28.13 32.64
CA THR A 254 -39.27 -27.75 33.59
C THR A 254 -40.59 -28.43 33.26
N ILE A 255 -41.03 -28.38 31.99
CA ILE A 255 -42.25 -29.05 31.52
C ILE A 255 -42.16 -30.55 31.77
N LYS A 256 -41.03 -31.18 31.42
CA LYS A 256 -40.82 -32.61 31.62
C LYS A 256 -40.84 -32.99 33.11
N ALA A 257 -40.23 -32.19 33.97
CA ALA A 257 -40.25 -32.42 35.42
C ALA A 257 -41.67 -32.32 35.97
N ALA A 258 -42.42 -31.27 35.61
CA ALA A 258 -43.79 -31.08 36.05
C ALA A 258 -44.73 -32.21 35.60
N ILE A 259 -44.66 -32.61 34.33
CA ILE A 259 -45.44 -33.74 33.79
C ILE A 259 -45.03 -35.06 34.45
N THR A 260 -43.73 -35.28 34.70
CA THR A 260 -43.24 -36.51 35.37
C THR A 260 -43.78 -36.60 36.79
N SER A 261 -43.77 -35.49 37.53
CA SER A 261 -44.36 -35.40 38.87
C SER A 261 -45.86 -35.68 38.83
N LEU A 262 -46.62 -34.98 37.98
CA LEU A 262 -48.07 -35.19 37.83
C LEU A 262 -48.43 -36.64 37.46
N ARG A 263 -47.55 -37.35 36.74
CA ARG A 263 -47.76 -38.76 36.37
C ARG A 263 -47.39 -39.74 37.48
N SER A 264 -46.54 -39.34 38.42
CA SER A 264 -46.18 -40.18 39.57
C SER A 264 -47.38 -40.29 40.50
N GLN A 265 -47.88 -41.51 40.73
CA GLN A 265 -48.99 -41.79 41.65
C GLN A 265 -48.54 -41.78 43.13
N THR A 266 -47.37 -41.20 43.41
CA THR A 266 -46.69 -41.28 44.71
C THR A 266 -47.17 -40.21 45.69
N VAL A 267 -47.86 -39.18 45.21
CA VAL A 267 -48.40 -38.07 46.01
C VAL A 267 -49.92 -38.00 45.79
N GLU A 268 -50.70 -37.89 46.86
CA GLU A 268 -52.12 -37.53 46.76
C GLU A 268 -52.20 -36.03 46.40
N TRP A 269 -52.52 -35.74 45.15
CA TRP A 269 -52.57 -34.39 44.62
C TRP A 269 -53.85 -33.69 45.07
N ASP A 270 -53.89 -33.27 46.35
CA ASP A 270 -54.81 -32.23 46.78
C ASP A 270 -54.56 -30.96 45.95
N THR A 271 -55.64 -30.29 45.62
CA THR A 271 -55.92 -29.59 44.36
C THR A 271 -55.02 -28.40 44.01
N GLU A 272 -54.20 -27.90 44.93
CA GLU A 272 -53.34 -26.71 44.75
C GLU A 272 -52.00 -27.04 44.09
N ALA A 273 -51.27 -28.05 44.57
CA ALA A 273 -49.97 -28.43 43.98
C ALA A 273 -50.09 -28.92 42.52
N ARG A 274 -51.24 -29.51 42.17
CA ARG A 274 -51.56 -29.89 40.79
C ARG A 274 -51.78 -28.66 39.91
N ALA A 275 -52.48 -27.64 40.43
CA ALA A 275 -52.73 -26.40 39.71
C ALA A 275 -51.40 -25.67 39.44
N ASP A 276 -50.49 -25.61 40.41
CA ASP A 276 -49.17 -25.00 40.25
C ASP A 276 -48.33 -25.68 39.17
N LEU A 277 -48.31 -27.02 39.13
CA LEU A 277 -47.57 -27.76 38.11
C LEU A 277 -48.17 -27.55 36.71
N LEU A 278 -49.49 -27.47 36.58
CA LEU A 278 -50.16 -27.16 35.32
C LEU A 278 -49.88 -25.72 34.86
N ALA A 279 -49.94 -24.75 35.78
CA ALA A 279 -49.61 -23.36 35.49
C ALA A 279 -48.14 -23.19 35.08
N ALA A 280 -47.22 -23.94 35.69
CA ALA A 280 -45.82 -23.98 35.28
C ALA A 280 -45.64 -24.52 33.86
N VAL A 281 -46.38 -25.58 33.48
CA VAL A 281 -46.36 -26.11 32.12
C VAL A 281 -46.90 -25.11 31.11
N GLU A 282 -48.01 -24.44 31.42
CA GLU A 282 -48.63 -23.43 30.54
C GLU A 282 -47.66 -22.27 30.29
N LYS A 283 -47.15 -21.66 31.38
CA LYS A 283 -46.17 -20.57 31.31
C LYS A 283 -44.94 -20.91 30.46
N GLU A 284 -44.42 -22.11 30.64
CA GLU A 284 -43.20 -22.54 29.96
C GLU A 284 -43.45 -22.93 28.49
N THR A 285 -44.68 -23.36 28.16
CA THR A 285 -45.13 -23.59 26.79
C THR A 285 -45.31 -22.27 26.04
N ASP A 286 -45.88 -21.26 26.69
CA ASP A 286 -46.00 -19.91 26.13
C ASP A 286 -44.63 -19.29 25.88
N HIS A 287 -43.70 -19.47 26.83
CA HIS A 287 -42.32 -19.05 26.68
C HIS A 287 -41.62 -19.72 25.49
N LEU A 288 -41.77 -21.04 25.33
CA LEU A 288 -41.25 -21.77 24.15
C LEU A 288 -41.83 -21.24 22.85
N ASN A 289 -43.14 -20.98 22.81
CA ASN A 289 -43.80 -20.45 21.62
C ASN A 289 -43.23 -19.07 21.23
N GLN A 290 -42.98 -18.20 22.22
CA GLN A 290 -42.34 -16.91 22.00
C GLN A 290 -40.89 -17.07 21.48
N LEU A 291 -40.10 -17.98 22.07
CA LEU A 291 -38.73 -18.29 21.62
C LEU A 291 -38.68 -18.78 20.17
N VAL A 292 -39.56 -19.72 19.82
CA VAL A 292 -39.67 -20.24 18.45
C VAL A 292 -40.09 -19.13 17.48
N GLY A 293 -41.07 -18.31 17.87
CA GLY A 293 -41.50 -17.15 17.07
C GLY A 293 -40.35 -16.17 16.80
N ASN A 294 -39.57 -15.84 17.84
CA ASN A 294 -38.40 -14.97 17.72
C ASN A 294 -37.34 -15.56 16.78
N LEU A 295 -37.07 -16.87 16.87
CA LEU A 295 -36.12 -17.55 16.01
C LEU A 295 -36.56 -17.57 14.54
N LEU A 296 -37.84 -17.82 14.27
CA LEU A 296 -38.39 -17.78 12.92
C LEU A 296 -38.31 -16.37 12.33
N ASN A 297 -38.62 -15.35 13.13
CA ASN A 297 -38.49 -13.95 12.72
C ASN A 297 -37.04 -13.60 12.39
N MET A 298 -36.09 -14.01 13.24
CA MET A 298 -34.66 -13.81 13.00
C MET A 298 -34.19 -14.49 11.71
N SER A 299 -34.58 -15.75 11.49
CA SER A 299 -34.23 -16.48 10.27
C SER A 299 -34.80 -15.81 9.01
N ARG A 300 -36.03 -15.28 9.07
CA ARG A 300 -36.64 -14.53 7.96
C ARG A 300 -35.91 -13.22 7.68
N ILE A 301 -35.38 -12.55 8.70
CA ILE A 301 -34.57 -11.34 8.55
C ILE A 301 -33.24 -11.67 7.87
N GLU A 302 -32.52 -12.69 8.36
CA GLU A 302 -31.23 -13.11 7.79
C GLU A 302 -31.33 -13.56 6.34
N ALA A 303 -32.40 -14.28 5.98
CA ALA A 303 -32.64 -14.71 4.61
C ALA A 303 -33.12 -13.57 3.67
N GLY A 304 -33.29 -12.35 4.19
CA GLY A 304 -33.89 -11.24 3.44
C GLY A 304 -35.35 -11.50 3.03
N ALA A 305 -36.00 -12.48 3.64
CA ALA A 305 -37.37 -12.90 3.35
C ALA A 305 -38.41 -12.03 4.09
N LEU A 306 -38.00 -11.30 5.13
CA LEU A 306 -38.83 -10.31 5.79
C LEU A 306 -38.97 -9.07 4.90
N LYS A 307 -40.12 -8.96 4.22
CA LYS A 307 -40.50 -7.76 3.46
C LYS A 307 -41.60 -7.02 4.21
N PRO A 308 -41.29 -5.91 4.91
CA PRO A 308 -42.31 -5.14 5.62
C PRO A 308 -43.36 -4.60 4.66
N GLN A 309 -44.63 -4.80 4.98
CA GLN A 309 -45.74 -4.25 4.22
C GLN A 309 -46.03 -2.84 4.74
N ARG A 310 -45.39 -1.84 4.11
CA ARG A 310 -45.51 -0.44 4.55
C ARG A 310 -46.83 0.16 4.10
N SER A 311 -47.61 0.63 5.06
CA SER A 311 -48.80 1.47 4.86
C SER A 311 -48.69 2.74 5.71
N TRP A 312 -49.45 3.77 5.36
CA TRP A 312 -49.55 4.99 6.17
C TRP A 312 -50.29 4.66 7.46
N ASN A 313 -49.56 4.60 8.57
CA ASN A 313 -50.10 4.25 9.89
C ASN A 313 -49.90 5.38 10.90
N SER A 314 -50.78 5.44 11.90
CA SER A 314 -50.66 6.32 13.06
C SER A 314 -49.76 5.66 14.11
N LEU A 315 -48.66 6.32 14.49
CA LEU A 315 -47.82 5.85 15.60
C LEU A 315 -48.57 5.86 16.92
N ALA A 316 -49.47 6.82 17.14
CA ALA A 316 -50.26 6.90 18.36
C ALA A 316 -51.14 5.66 18.53
N GLU A 317 -51.77 5.19 17.44
CA GLU A 317 -52.60 4.00 17.45
C GLU A 317 -51.77 2.73 17.75
N ILE A 318 -50.61 2.58 17.08
CA ILE A 318 -49.71 1.44 17.32
C ILE A 318 -49.24 1.42 18.79
N VAL A 319 -48.86 2.58 19.34
CA VAL A 319 -48.43 2.69 20.75
C VAL A 319 -49.58 2.36 21.70
N SER A 320 -50.78 2.90 21.46
CA SER A 320 -51.96 2.61 22.29
C SER A 320 -52.32 1.12 22.27
N SER A 321 -52.32 0.48 21.10
CA SER A 321 -52.53 -0.98 20.95
C SER A 321 -51.48 -1.77 21.75
N THR A 322 -50.22 -1.36 21.65
CA THR A 322 -49.12 -2.02 22.35
C THR A 322 -49.28 -1.90 23.87
N VAL A 323 -49.58 -0.71 24.37
CA VAL A 323 -49.72 -0.44 25.81
C VAL A 323 -50.88 -1.22 26.40
N GLU A 324 -52.01 -1.30 25.71
CA GLU A 324 -53.15 -2.09 26.18
C GLU A 324 -52.80 -3.58 26.26
N ARG A 325 -52.08 -4.11 25.27
CA ARG A 325 -51.59 -5.50 25.29
C ARG A 325 -50.56 -5.76 26.39
N MET A 326 -49.71 -4.79 26.70
CA MET A 326 -48.66 -4.93 27.72
C MET A 326 -49.13 -4.64 29.14
N ARG A 327 -50.37 -4.19 29.33
CA ARG A 327 -50.91 -3.78 30.63
C ARG A 327 -50.86 -4.88 31.69
N GLN A 328 -51.24 -6.11 31.34
CA GLN A 328 -51.17 -7.27 32.24
C GLN A 328 -49.72 -7.67 32.57
N GLN A 329 -48.82 -7.59 31.59
CA GLN A 329 -47.41 -7.96 31.79
C GLN A 329 -46.63 -6.89 32.56
N ALA A 330 -47.07 -5.63 32.49
CA ALA A 330 -46.48 -4.49 33.17
C ALA A 330 -47.13 -4.17 34.52
N GLU A 331 -47.95 -5.04 35.12
CA GLU A 331 -48.72 -4.77 36.36
C GLU A 331 -47.90 -4.19 37.53
N ARG A 332 -46.59 -4.45 37.58
CA ARG A 332 -45.67 -3.95 38.62
C ARG A 332 -45.01 -2.61 38.29
N HIS A 333 -45.27 -2.06 37.11
CA HIS A 333 -44.63 -0.86 36.56
C HIS A 333 -45.66 0.15 36.08
N ILE A 334 -45.32 1.44 36.15
CA ILE A 334 -46.16 2.51 35.60
C ILE A 334 -45.69 2.78 34.17
N LEU A 335 -46.57 2.54 33.19
CA LEU A 335 -46.34 2.90 31.79
C LEU A 335 -46.81 4.34 31.56
N GLU A 336 -45.88 5.28 31.44
CA GLU A 336 -46.17 6.66 31.05
C GLU A 336 -46.07 6.80 29.53
N VAL A 337 -47.19 7.16 28.89
CA VAL A 337 -47.28 7.29 27.43
C VAL A 337 -47.36 8.77 27.08
N ASN A 338 -46.29 9.29 26.49
CA ASN A 338 -46.24 10.66 25.97
C ASN A 338 -46.12 10.64 24.44
N VAL A 339 -47.25 10.75 23.77
CA VAL A 339 -47.35 10.79 22.30
C VAL A 339 -48.09 12.06 21.90
N SER A 340 -47.46 12.90 21.08
CA SER A 340 -48.10 14.12 20.57
C SER A 340 -49.27 13.75 19.65
N GLY A 341 -50.41 14.43 19.82
CA GLY A 341 -51.61 14.23 18.99
C GLY A 341 -51.44 14.70 17.54
N ASP A 342 -50.41 15.50 17.27
CA ASP A 342 -50.20 16.14 15.97
C ASP A 342 -49.20 15.36 15.08
N LEU A 343 -48.89 14.12 15.45
CA LEU A 343 -47.92 13.31 14.70
C LEU A 343 -48.45 12.96 13.29
N PRO A 344 -47.64 13.15 12.24
CA PRO A 344 -48.04 12.75 10.89
C PRO A 344 -48.10 11.23 10.78
N LEU A 345 -48.92 10.74 9.83
CA LEU A 345 -48.91 9.33 9.44
C LEU A 345 -47.52 8.98 8.88
N VAL A 346 -47.04 7.77 9.20
CA VAL A 346 -45.72 7.29 8.74
C VAL A 346 -45.86 5.99 7.93
N PRO A 347 -45.07 5.82 6.86
CA PRO A 347 -45.14 4.64 6.00
C PRO A 347 -44.38 3.47 6.64
N VAL A 348 -45.04 2.74 7.54
CA VAL A 348 -44.47 1.63 8.32
C VAL A 348 -45.34 0.37 8.22
N ASP A 349 -44.81 -0.77 8.64
CA ASP A 349 -45.59 -2.00 8.81
C ASP A 349 -46.14 -2.02 10.24
N TYR A 350 -47.47 -2.01 10.37
CA TYR A 350 -48.16 -1.90 11.67
C TYR A 350 -47.70 -2.98 12.65
N PHE A 351 -47.73 -4.25 12.22
CA PHE A 351 -47.45 -5.39 13.10
C PHE A 351 -45.96 -5.47 13.47
N GLN A 352 -45.07 -5.10 12.56
CA GLN A 352 -43.63 -5.09 12.85
C GLN A 352 -43.26 -4.01 13.86
N ILE A 353 -43.83 -2.80 13.75
CA ILE A 353 -43.57 -1.73 14.70
C ILE A 353 -44.22 -2.02 16.05
N GLU A 354 -45.43 -2.58 16.06
CA GLU A 354 -46.07 -3.07 17.30
C GLU A 354 -45.16 -4.09 18.00
N GLN A 355 -44.60 -5.06 17.27
CA GLN A 355 -43.66 -6.04 17.81
C GLN A 355 -42.37 -5.41 18.35
N VAL A 356 -41.85 -4.36 17.70
CA VAL A 356 -40.69 -3.60 18.21
C VAL A 356 -41.02 -2.99 19.57
N PHE A 357 -42.17 -2.32 19.71
CA PHE A 357 -42.56 -1.73 20.98
C PHE A 357 -42.80 -2.79 22.06
N ILE A 358 -43.46 -3.92 21.73
CA ILE A 358 -43.62 -5.06 22.64
C ILE A 358 -42.26 -5.54 23.15
N ASN A 359 -41.29 -5.73 22.25
CA ASN A 359 -39.95 -6.21 22.62
C ASN A 359 -39.21 -5.21 23.52
N LEU A 360 -39.29 -3.91 23.22
CA LEU A 360 -38.66 -2.86 24.03
C LEU A 360 -39.29 -2.76 25.42
N ILE A 361 -40.62 -2.70 25.51
CA ILE A 361 -41.35 -2.63 26.79
C ILE A 361 -41.12 -3.91 27.60
N SER A 362 -41.15 -5.08 26.96
CA SER A 362 -40.84 -6.35 27.65
C SER A 362 -39.40 -6.40 28.18
N ASN A 363 -38.44 -5.75 27.53
CA ASN A 363 -37.08 -5.66 28.06
C ASN A 363 -37.03 -4.70 29.26
N SER A 364 -37.68 -3.54 29.17
CA SER A 364 -37.73 -2.55 30.27
C SER A 364 -38.49 -3.03 31.51
N THR A 365 -39.39 -3.99 31.39
CA THR A 365 -40.05 -4.59 32.56
C THR A 365 -39.22 -5.71 33.21
N LYS A 366 -38.21 -6.23 32.50
CA LYS A 366 -37.32 -7.31 32.97
C LYS A 366 -36.02 -6.80 33.59
N TYR A 367 -35.48 -5.69 33.07
CA TYR A 367 -34.21 -5.08 33.47
C TYR A 367 -34.43 -3.63 33.90
#